data_AF-A0A9D2HP57-F1
#
_entry.id   AF-A0A9D2HP57-F1
#
_cell.length_a   1.000
_cell.length_b   1.000
_cell.length_c   1.000
_cell.angle_alpha   90.00
_cell.angle_beta   90.00
_cell.angle_gamma   90.00
#
_symmetry.space_group_name_H-M   'P 1'
#
loop_
_entity.id
_entity.type
_entity.pdbx_description
1 polymer ?
#
loop_
_entity_poly.entity_id
_entity_poly.type
_entity_poly.pdbx_seq_one_letter_code
_entity_poly.pdbx_strand_id
1 'polypeptide(L)'
;MTQMPLCKVYGHVYPLSEALYAALEAAMSGCMGQETDDPALLREGDMARVSFEGIHFPEEEVIAALRTHLTPAMQGKLDCLDLENWRLTRYRFEGGEVRTSAAPLNNVLDFSGH
;
A
#
# COMPACT_ATOMS: atom_id res chain seq x y z
N MET A 1 20.63 -16.25 5.49
CA MET A 1 20.02 -15.44 6.57
C MET A 1 18.86 -14.72 5.93
N THR A 2 17.63 -14.95 6.40
CA THR A 2 16.46 -14.19 5.93
C THR A 2 16.59 -12.78 6.48
N GLN A 3 16.77 -11.80 5.61
CA GLN A 3 16.82 -10.39 6.00
C GLN A 3 15.44 -10.00 6.49
N MET A 4 15.33 -9.41 7.68
CA MET A 4 14.05 -8.89 8.17
C MET A 4 13.48 -7.84 7.19
N PRO A 5 12.16 -7.78 6.99
CA PRO A 5 11.57 -6.81 6.09
C PRO A 5 11.79 -5.41 6.66
N LEU A 6 12.09 -4.46 5.78
CA LEU A 6 12.26 -3.05 6.15
C LEU A 6 10.93 -2.29 6.07
N CYS A 7 9.99 -2.77 5.25
CA CYS A 7 8.67 -2.20 5.16
C CYS A 7 7.59 -3.26 5.00
N LYS A 8 6.40 -2.93 5.50
CA LYS A 8 5.17 -3.69 5.28
C LYS A 8 4.11 -2.76 4.75
N VAL A 9 3.42 -3.15 3.68
CA VAL A 9 2.42 -2.31 3.03
C VAL A 9 1.16 -3.12 2.79
N TYR A 10 0.04 -2.62 3.33
CA TYR A 10 -1.26 -3.27 3.17
C TYR A 10 -2.33 -2.25 2.83
N GLY A 11 -3.19 -2.60 1.90
CA GLY A 11 -4.23 -1.68 1.48
C GLY A 11 -5.17 -2.26 0.47
N HIS A 12 -6.12 -1.44 0.07
CA HIS A 12 -7.02 -1.73 -1.02
C HIS A 12 -7.59 -0.45 -1.61
N VAL A 13 -8.09 -0.55 -2.83
CA VAL A 13 -8.87 0.50 -3.51
C VAL A 13 -9.99 -0.14 -4.34
N TYR A 14 -11.17 0.45 -4.27
CA TYR A 14 -12.37 0.02 -5.00
C TYR A 14 -13.33 1.21 -5.24
N PRO A 15 -14.19 1.16 -6.27
CA PRO A 15 -14.19 0.19 -7.35
C PRO A 15 -12.98 0.37 -8.27
N LEU A 16 -12.42 -0.74 -8.72
CA LEU A 16 -11.22 -0.82 -9.52
C LEU A 16 -11.55 -0.62 -11.00
N SER A 17 -10.83 0.29 -11.64
CA SER A 17 -10.82 0.40 -13.11
C SER A 17 -9.60 -0.32 -13.69
N GLU A 18 -9.70 -0.77 -14.94
CA GLU A 18 -8.56 -1.37 -15.66
C GLU A 18 -7.37 -0.41 -15.74
N ALA A 19 -7.63 0.89 -15.95
CA ALA A 19 -6.58 1.91 -16.02
C ALA A 19 -5.83 2.06 -14.70
N LEU A 20 -6.56 2.06 -13.57
CA LEU A 20 -5.94 2.10 -12.25
C LEU A 20 -5.14 0.81 -11.98
N TYR A 21 -5.69 -0.35 -12.31
CA TYR A 21 -5.00 -1.62 -12.06
C TYR A 21 -3.67 -1.70 -12.84
N ALA A 22 -3.68 -1.38 -14.13
CA ALA A 22 -2.46 -1.37 -14.94
C ALA A 22 -1.42 -0.35 -14.44
N ALA A 23 -1.87 0.82 -13.97
CA ALA A 23 -0.98 1.82 -13.38
C ALA A 23 -0.36 1.34 -12.06
N LEU A 24 -1.13 0.62 -11.23
CA LEU A 24 -0.63 0.00 -10.00
C LEU A 24 0.35 -1.14 -10.30
N GLU A 25 0.08 -2.00 -11.29
CA GLU A 25 1.01 -3.05 -11.72
C GLU A 25 2.35 -2.46 -12.17
N ALA A 26 2.32 -1.39 -12.97
CA ALA A 26 3.52 -0.71 -13.42
C ALA A 26 4.28 -0.02 -12.26
N ALA A 27 3.58 0.63 -11.33
CA ALA A 27 4.21 1.25 -10.17
C ALA A 27 4.87 0.20 -9.25
N MET A 28 4.18 -0.91 -9.01
CA MET A 28 4.61 -1.96 -8.08
C MET A 28 5.68 -2.89 -8.66
N SER A 29 6.06 -2.75 -9.94
CA SER A 29 7.20 -3.49 -10.50
C SER A 29 8.54 -3.09 -9.85
N GLY A 30 8.58 -1.96 -9.14
CA GLY A 30 9.74 -1.50 -8.36
C GLY A 30 9.89 -2.17 -6.98
N CYS A 31 8.96 -3.02 -6.56
CA CYS A 31 9.06 -3.74 -5.29
C CYS A 31 10.32 -4.63 -5.24
N MET A 32 11.00 -4.68 -4.09
CA MET A 32 12.21 -5.50 -3.92
C MET A 32 12.19 -6.32 -2.64
N GLY A 33 12.68 -7.57 -2.75
CA GLY A 33 12.92 -8.45 -1.60
C GLY A 33 11.65 -8.83 -0.87
N GLN A 34 10.59 -9.14 -1.61
CA GLN A 34 9.34 -9.62 -1.02
C GLN A 34 9.58 -10.95 -0.29
N GLU A 35 9.04 -11.08 0.92
CA GLU A 35 9.22 -12.29 1.74
C GLU A 35 8.33 -13.45 1.32
N THR A 36 7.17 -13.17 0.72
CA THR A 36 6.21 -14.17 0.25
C THR A 36 6.30 -14.36 -1.26
N ASP A 37 5.92 -15.56 -1.73
CA ASP A 37 5.78 -15.85 -3.17
C ASP A 37 4.47 -15.31 -3.76
N ASP A 38 3.56 -14.80 -2.92
CA ASP A 38 2.29 -14.21 -3.35
C ASP A 38 2.53 -12.88 -4.10
N PRO A 39 1.74 -12.51 -5.12
CA PRO A 39 1.85 -11.19 -5.73
C PRO A 39 1.56 -10.07 -4.73
N ALA A 40 2.38 -9.01 -4.74
CA ALA A 40 2.15 -7.82 -3.92
C ALA A 40 0.83 -7.10 -4.24
N LEU A 41 0.35 -7.23 -5.47
CA LEU A 41 -0.92 -6.69 -5.97
C LEU A 41 -1.81 -7.83 -6.45
N LEU A 42 -3.03 -7.91 -5.91
CA LEU A 42 -4.02 -8.90 -6.31
C LEU A 42 -5.33 -8.21 -6.67
N ARG A 43 -5.97 -8.70 -7.74
CA ARG A 43 -7.32 -8.30 -8.12
C ARG A 43 -8.34 -9.24 -7.53
N GLU A 44 -9.28 -8.69 -6.77
CA GLU A 44 -10.39 -9.40 -6.14
C GLU A 44 -11.70 -8.75 -6.57
N GLY A 45 -12.24 -9.22 -7.71
CA GLY A 45 -13.43 -8.61 -8.32
C GLY A 45 -13.19 -7.18 -8.78
N ASP A 46 -13.89 -6.24 -8.16
CA ASP A 46 -13.76 -4.79 -8.36
C ASP A 46 -12.83 -4.12 -7.34
N MET A 47 -12.01 -4.87 -6.64
CA MET A 47 -11.03 -4.36 -5.68
C MET A 47 -9.62 -4.72 -6.10
N ALA A 48 -8.69 -3.77 -5.99
CA ALA A 48 -7.26 -4.07 -5.95
C ALA A 48 -6.82 -4.14 -4.50
N ARG A 49 -6.17 -5.24 -4.11
CA ARG A 49 -5.58 -5.46 -2.78
C ARG A 49 -4.07 -5.41 -2.87
N VAL A 50 -3.46 -4.61 -2.00
CA VAL A 50 -2.00 -4.54 -1.81
C VAL A 50 -1.63 -5.31 -0.55
N SER A 51 -0.66 -6.20 -0.65
CA SER A 51 -0.10 -6.97 0.45
C SER A 51 1.37 -7.24 0.20
N PHE A 52 2.24 -6.43 0.80
CA PHE A 52 3.68 -6.49 0.59
C PHE A 52 4.42 -6.48 1.92
N GLU A 53 5.41 -7.35 2.06
CA GLU A 53 6.38 -7.34 3.14
C GLU A 53 7.76 -7.59 2.51
N GLY A 54 8.69 -6.66 2.68
CA GLY A 54 9.98 -6.78 2.01
C GLY A 54 10.95 -5.63 2.26
N ILE A 55 11.93 -5.49 1.36
CA ILE A 55 13.04 -4.53 1.50
C ILE A 55 12.64 -3.14 1.04
N HIS A 56 11.93 -3.02 -0.10
CA HIS A 56 11.55 -1.74 -0.66
C HIS A 56 10.20 -1.81 -1.35
N PHE A 57 9.36 -0.81 -1.06
CA PHE A 57 8.09 -0.56 -1.74
C PHE A 57 8.15 0.83 -2.42
N PRO A 58 7.79 0.93 -3.72
CA PRO A 58 7.79 2.19 -4.48
C PRO A 58 6.57 3.05 -4.09
N GLU A 59 6.60 3.59 -2.87
CA GLU A 59 5.48 4.33 -2.27
C GLU A 59 5.08 5.55 -3.10
N GLU A 60 6.05 6.33 -3.58
CA GLU A 60 5.79 7.57 -4.31
C GLU A 60 5.10 7.30 -5.64
N GLU A 61 5.55 6.29 -6.39
CA GLU A 61 5.00 5.87 -7.67
C GLU A 61 3.58 5.33 -7.52
N VAL A 62 3.34 4.51 -6.49
CA VAL A 62 2.01 3.96 -6.21
C VAL A 62 1.03 5.08 -5.85
N ILE A 63 1.43 6.03 -5.01
CA ILE A 63 0.59 7.17 -4.64
C ILE A 63 0.37 8.12 -5.85
N ALA A 64 1.35 8.29 -6.72
CA ALA A 64 1.20 9.05 -7.95
C ALA A 64 0.21 8.41 -8.92
N ALA A 65 0.26 7.08 -9.09
CA ALA A 65 -0.72 6.33 -9.88
C ALA A 65 -2.13 6.49 -9.31
N LEU A 66 -2.30 6.37 -7.99
CA LEU A 66 -3.58 6.59 -7.32
C LEU A 66 -4.10 8.01 -7.55
N ARG A 67 -3.29 9.05 -7.31
CA ARG A 67 -3.69 10.45 -7.54
C ARG A 67 -4.13 10.72 -8.99
N THR A 68 -3.50 10.05 -9.95
CA THR A 68 -3.81 10.22 -11.38
C THR A 68 -5.14 9.58 -11.77
N HIS A 69 -5.50 8.46 -11.16
CA HIS A 69 -6.62 7.62 -11.58
C HIS A 69 -7.81 7.62 -10.62
N LEU A 70 -7.68 8.18 -9.41
CA LEU A 70 -8.77 8.26 -8.46
C LEU A 70 -9.93 9.08 -9.00
N THR A 71 -11.13 8.54 -8.82
CA THR A 71 -12.38 9.23 -9.12
C THR A 71 -13.18 9.43 -7.83
N PRO A 72 -14.19 10.32 -7.81
CA PRO A 72 -15.02 10.51 -6.62
C PRO A 72 -15.74 9.26 -6.11
N ALA A 73 -15.98 8.27 -6.99
CA ALA A 73 -16.59 7.00 -6.61
C ALA A 73 -15.61 6.02 -5.95
N MET A 74 -14.30 6.24 -6.10
CA MET A 74 -13.26 5.38 -5.56
C MET A 74 -12.94 5.70 -4.11
N GLN A 75 -12.72 4.64 -3.34
CA GLN A 75 -12.36 4.68 -1.94
C GLN A 75 -11.42 3.55 -1.56
N GLY A 76 -10.74 3.72 -0.42
CA GLY A 76 -9.86 2.72 0.12
C GLY A 76 -8.79 3.30 1.03
N LYS A 77 -7.75 2.52 1.26
CA LYS A 77 -6.60 2.94 2.07
C LYS A 77 -5.34 2.20 1.69
N LEU A 78 -4.20 2.78 2.02
CA LEU A 78 -2.89 2.14 1.97
C LEU A 78 -2.12 2.50 3.23
N ASP A 79 -1.74 1.49 4.00
CA ASP A 79 -0.96 1.60 5.22
C ASP A 79 0.47 1.16 4.91
N CYS A 80 1.42 2.09 4.92
CA CYS A 80 2.85 1.84 4.75
C CYS A 80 3.54 1.90 6.10
N LEU A 81 4.04 0.76 6.57
CA LEU A 81 4.82 0.62 7.80
C LEU A 81 6.29 0.61 7.43
N ASP A 82 7.00 1.67 7.81
CA ASP A 82 8.43 1.81 7.73
C ASP A 82 9.04 1.31 9.04
N LEU A 83 9.63 0.11 9.01
CA LEU A 83 10.17 -0.56 10.19
C LEU A 83 11.56 -0.02 10.55
N GLU A 84 12.25 0.63 9.61
CA GLU A 84 13.54 1.27 9.86
C GLU A 84 13.37 2.58 10.64
N ASN A 85 12.43 3.43 10.21
CA ASN A 85 12.13 4.70 10.87
C ASN A 85 11.00 4.60 11.92
N TRP A 86 10.50 3.39 12.15
CA TRP A 86 9.43 3.08 13.09
C TRP A 86 8.18 3.96 12.92
N ARG A 87 7.71 4.07 11.68
CA ARG A 87 6.64 5.00 11.27
C ARG A 87 5.54 4.29 10.48
N LEU A 88 4.29 4.59 10.78
CA LEU A 88 3.14 4.30 9.93
C LEU A 88 2.80 5.56 9.11
N THR A 89 2.75 5.43 7.80
CA THR A 89 2.10 6.39 6.91
C THR A 89 0.80 5.77 6.40
N ARG A 90 -0.34 6.39 6.69
CA ARG A 90 -1.66 5.98 6.22
C ARG A 90 -2.15 6.94 5.16
N TYR A 91 -2.42 6.40 3.99
CA TYR A 91 -3.13 7.05 2.89
C TYR A 91 -4.58 6.59 2.89
N ARG A 92 -5.52 7.54 2.82
CA ARG A 92 -6.94 7.29 2.61
C ARG A 92 -7.35 7.84 1.26
N PHE A 93 -8.10 7.04 0.52
CA PHE A 93 -8.64 7.40 -0.78
C PHE A 93 -10.14 7.63 -0.59
N GLU A 94 -10.60 8.84 -0.89
CA GLU A 94 -12.02 9.20 -0.75
C GLU A 94 -12.31 10.45 -1.58
N GLY A 95 -13.43 10.47 -2.29
CA GLY A 95 -13.87 11.68 -3.02
C GLY A 95 -12.92 12.12 -4.14
N GLY A 96 -12.12 11.21 -4.69
CA GLY A 96 -11.13 11.51 -5.72
C GLY A 96 -9.82 12.11 -5.18
N GLU A 97 -9.64 12.14 -3.86
CA GLU A 97 -8.46 12.69 -3.21
C GLU A 97 -7.67 11.62 -2.45
N VAL A 98 -6.38 11.87 -2.28
CA VAL A 98 -5.51 11.12 -1.35
C VAL A 98 -5.26 11.98 -0.12
N ARG A 99 -5.72 11.51 1.04
CA ARG A 99 -5.43 12.12 2.34
C ARG A 99 -4.35 11.32 3.06
N THR A 100 -3.34 12.00 3.58
CA THR A 100 -2.20 11.37 4.25
C THR A 100 -2.17 11.70 5.73
N SER A 101 -1.82 10.73 6.55
CA SER A 101 -1.54 10.90 7.98
C SER A 101 -0.36 10.01 8.36
N ALA A 102 0.43 10.43 9.36
CA ALA A 102 1.56 9.65 9.84
C ALA A 102 1.55 9.58 11.37
N ALA A 103 2.00 8.44 11.90
CA ALA A 103 2.15 8.22 13.34
C ALA A 103 3.35 7.31 13.63
N PRO A 104 4.02 7.44 14.79
CA PRO A 104 5.01 6.46 15.24
C PRO A 104 4.38 5.08 15.46
N LEU A 105 5.12 4.00 15.17
CA LEU A 105 4.64 2.62 15.36
C LEU A 105 4.49 2.22 16.84
N ASN A 106 5.06 3.00 17.78
CA ASN A 106 4.91 2.78 19.22
C ASN A 106 3.43 2.65 19.64
N ASN A 107 2.52 3.37 18.98
CA ASN A 107 1.09 3.34 19.31
C ASN A 107 0.31 2.25 18.54
N VAL A 108 0.93 1.56 17.58
CA VAL A 108 0.25 0.66 16.63
C VAL A 108 0.50 -0.81 16.98
N LEU A 109 1.69 -1.15 17.49
CA LEU A 109 2.04 -2.53 17.83
C LEU A 109 1.57 -2.97 19.23
N ASP A 110 1.30 -2.04 20.15
CA ASP A 110 0.68 -2.33 21.45
C ASP A 110 -0.74 -2.90 21.33
N PHE A 111 -1.41 -2.70 20.19
CA PHE A 111 -2.80 -3.14 19.97
C PHE A 111 -2.93 -4.47 19.21
N SER A 112 -1.82 -5.07 18.74
CA SER A 112 -1.85 -6.34 18.00
C SER A 112 -1.67 -7.59 18.91
N GLY A 113 -1.71 -7.41 20.23
CA GLY A 113 -1.62 -8.48 21.21
C GLY A 113 -2.91 -8.66 22.02
N HIS A 114 -4.01 -9.09 21.40
CA HIS A 114 -5.12 -9.78 22.09
C HIS A 114 -5.82 -10.77 21.16
#